data_AF-A0A0G1K7T7-F1
#
_entry.id   AF-A0A0G1K7T7-F1
#
_cell.length_a   1.000
_cell.length_b   1.000
_cell.length_c   1.000
_cell.angle_alpha   90.00
_cell.angle_beta   90.00
_cell.angle_gamma   90.00
#
_symmetry.space_group_name_H-M   'P 1'
#
loop_
_entity.id
_entity.type
_entity.pdbx_description
1 polymer ?
#
loop_
_entity_poly.entity_id
_entity_poly.type
_entity_poly.pdbx_seq_one_letter_code
_entity_poly.pdbx_strand_id
1 'polypeptide(L)' 'MYITAAGEDSWGPEQLGNNSIDPGFSRTWNIPWKGCYIDVKAVSFLGYVAERKSVNACGGAVWTFND' A
#
# COMPACT_ATOMS: atom_id res chain seq x y z
N MET A 1 3.13 -2.63 5.41
CA MET A 1 2.57 -1.92 4.24
C MET A 1 3.71 -1.41 3.39
N TYR A 2 3.64 -1.67 2.08
CA TYR A 2 4.60 -1.21 1.09
C TYR A 2 3.83 -0.56 -0.06
N ILE A 3 4.36 0.55 -0.56
CA ILE A 3 3.79 1.31 -1.68
C ILE A 3 4.95 1.72 -2.57
N THR A 4 4.89 1.37 -3.85
CA THR A 4 5.90 1.73 -4.84
C THR A 4 5.24 2.18 -6.14
N ALA A 5 6.01 2.81 -7.02
CA ALA A 5 5.55 3.10 -8.38
C ALA A 5 5.27 1.80 -9.12
N ALA A 6 4.23 1.78 -9.96
CA ALA A 6 3.88 0.57 -10.69
C ALA A 6 5.04 0.12 -11.60
N GLY A 7 5.41 -1.16 -11.49
CA GLY A 7 6.48 -1.77 -12.30
C GLY A 7 7.88 -1.69 -11.71
N GLU A 8 8.04 -1.15 -10.49
CA GLU A 8 9.31 -1.23 -9.77
C GLU A 8 9.59 -2.67 -9.32
N ASP A 9 10.85 -3.12 -9.49
CA ASP A 9 11.27 -4.48 -9.09
C ASP A 9 11.32 -4.67 -7.57
N SER A 10 11.45 -3.58 -6.81
CA SER A 10 11.55 -3.61 -5.36
C SER A 10 10.43 -2.83 -4.68
N TRP A 11 9.92 -3.36 -3.56
CA TRP A 11 8.83 -2.76 -2.78
C TRP A 11 9.26 -1.52 -1.97
N GLY A 12 10.56 -1.27 -1.86
CA GLY A 12 11.09 -0.19 -1.02
C GLY A 12 10.88 -0.42 0.49
N PRO A 13 11.00 0.64 1.31
CA PRO A 13 10.87 0.55 2.75
C PRO A 13 9.42 0.33 3.19
N GLU A 14 9.26 -0.29 4.36
CA GLU A 14 7.97 -0.45 5.02
C GLU A 14 7.45 0.93 5.48
N GLN A 15 6.17 1.20 5.22
CA GLN A 15 5.57 2.55 5.31
C GLN A 15 4.86 2.85 6.64
N LEU A 16 4.63 1.85 7.50
CA LEU A 16 4.01 2.00 8.81
C LEU A 16 5.04 2.13 9.96
N GLY A 17 6.30 1.76 9.73
CA GLY A 17 7.32 1.63 10.76
C GLY A 17 6.90 0.62 11.83
N ASN A 18 6.84 1.07 13.08
CA ASN A 18 6.42 0.26 14.22
C ASN A 18 4.90 0.30 14.47
N ASN A 19 4.12 0.88 13.54
CA ASN A 19 2.67 1.02 13.70
C ASN A 19 1.90 -0.08 12.95
N SER A 20 0.66 -0.32 13.38
CA SER A 20 -0.35 -1.13 12.68
C SER A 20 -1.55 -0.28 12.26
N ILE A 21 -2.36 -0.80 11.35
CA ILE A 21 -3.69 -0.27 11.07
C ILE A 21 -4.68 -1.29 11.65
N ASP A 22 -5.43 -0.87 12.66
CA ASP A 22 -6.41 -1.72 13.32
C ASP A 22 -7.64 -1.95 12.43
N PRO A 23 -8.39 -3.05 12.64
CA PRO A 23 -9.61 -3.32 11.88
C PRO A 23 -10.60 -2.14 11.93
N GLY A 24 -11.12 -1.76 10.76
CA GLY A 24 -12.05 -0.64 10.61
C GLY A 24 -11.39 0.75 10.54
N PHE A 25 -10.07 0.85 10.72
CA PHE A 25 -9.33 2.09 10.53
C PHE A 25 -8.74 2.18 9.13
N SER A 26 -8.48 3.42 8.69
CA SER A 26 -7.87 3.72 7.40
C SER A 26 -6.69 4.65 7.57
N ARG A 27 -5.67 4.51 6.72
CA ARG A 27 -4.53 5.42 6.65
C ARG A 27 -4.38 5.93 5.21
N THR A 28 -4.06 7.20 5.08
CA THR A 28 -3.85 7.86 3.78
C THR A 28 -2.37 8.10 3.57
N TRP A 29 -1.89 7.81 2.36
CA TRP A 29 -0.54 8.13 1.92
C TRP A 29 -0.59 9.16 0.79
N ASN A 30 0.33 10.11 0.83
CA ASN A 30 0.57 11.03 -0.29
C ASN A 30 1.72 10.45 -1.12
N ILE A 31 1.52 10.34 -2.43
CA ILE A 31 2.51 9.79 -3.34
C ILE A 31 3.49 10.90 -3.74
N PRO A 32 4.79 10.78 -3.40
CA PRO A 32 5.76 11.84 -3.63
C PRO A 32 6.36 11.86 -5.04
N TRP A 33 6.10 10.84 -5.87
CA TRP A 33 6.65 10.74 -7.22
C TRP A 33 5.67 11.19 -8.30
N LYS A 34 6.20 11.40 -9.52
CA LYS A 34 5.41 11.75 -10.69
C LYS A 34 4.68 10.52 -11.22
N GLY A 35 3.35 10.60 -11.29
CA GLY A 35 2.48 9.48 -11.68
C GLY A 35 1.58 9.05 -10.53
N CYS A 36 0.58 8.22 -10.83
CA CYS A 36 -0.43 7.79 -9.87
C CYS A 36 -0.68 6.27 -9.89
N TYR A 37 -0.02 5.56 -10.81
CA TYR A 37 -0.08 4.11 -10.83
C TYR A 37 0.91 3.57 -9.80
N ILE A 38 0.39 2.75 -8.89
CA ILE A 38 1.14 2.21 -7.77
C ILE A 38 0.95 0.70 -7.65
N ASP A 39 1.96 0.06 -7.09
CA ASP A 39 1.84 -1.28 -6.56
C ASP A 39 1.78 -1.17 -5.03
N VAL A 40 0.86 -1.92 -4.42
CA VAL A 40 0.66 -1.95 -2.97
C VAL A 40 0.76 -3.36 -2.44
N LYS A 41 1.37 -3.50 -1.25
CA LYS A 41 1.48 -4.76 -0.52
C LYS A 41 1.23 -4.54 0.95
N ALA A 42 0.31 -5.31 1.51
CA ALA A 42 0.03 -5.35 2.94
C ALA A 42 0.46 -6.70 3.51
N VAL A 43 0.92 -6.67 4.75
CA VAL A 43 1.23 -7.88 5.54
C VAL A 43 0.55 -7.70 6.88
N SER A 44 -0.31 -8.65 7.26
CA SER A 44 -1.00 -8.62 8.56
C SER A 44 -0.10 -9.14 9.67
N PHE A 45 -0.52 -8.94 10.93
CA PHE A 45 0.21 -9.46 12.09
C PHE A 45 0.26 -11.00 12.12
N LEU A 46 -0.71 -11.67 11.48
CA LEU A 46 -0.75 -13.13 11.31
C LEU A 46 0.12 -13.61 10.15
N GLY A 47 0.75 -12.69 9.41
CA GLY A 47 1.58 -13.01 8.25
C GLY A 47 0.80 -13.16 6.94
N TYR A 48 -0.50 -12.84 6.91
CA TYR A 48 -1.26 -12.82 5.66
C TYR A 48 -0.74 -11.71 4.75
N VAL A 49 -0.52 -12.05 3.48
CA VAL A 49 0.00 -11.12 2.48
C VAL A 49 -1.09 -10.86 1.45
N ALA A 50 -1.36 -9.59 1.18
CA ALA A 50 -2.13 -9.20 0.01
C ALA A 50 -1.33 -8.20 -0.83
N GLU A 51 -1.40 -8.38 -2.13
CA GLU A 51 -0.74 -7.55 -3.12
C GLU A 51 -1.76 -7.09 -4.13
N ARG A 52 -1.68 -5.82 -4.53
CA ARG A 52 -2.35 -5.30 -5.70
C ARG A 52 -1.37 -4.53 -6.55
N LYS A 53 -1.30 -4.89 -7.82
CA LYS A 53 -0.44 -4.25 -8.81
C LYS A 53 -1.25 -3.31 -9.71
N SER A 54 -0.58 -2.29 -10.23
CA SER A 54 -1.07 -1.32 -11.20
C SER A 54 -2.37 -0.63 -10.76
N VAL A 55 -2.46 -0.31 -9.46
CA VAL A 55 -3.58 0.44 -8.90
C VAL A 55 -3.53 1.85 -9.43
N ASN A 56 -4.59 2.29 -10.09
CA ASN A 56 -4.75 3.68 -10.50
C ASN A 56 -5.20 4.52 -9.30
N ALA A 57 -4.29 5.32 -8.73
CA ALA A 57 -4.56 6.26 -7.65
C ALA A 57 -4.73 7.71 -8.16
N CYS A 58 -4.92 7.94 -9.46
CA CYS A 58 -5.19 9.26 -10.01
C CYS A 58 -6.54 9.77 -9.48
N GLY A 59 -6.52 10.85 -8.70
CA GLY A 59 -7.72 11.37 -8.04
C GLY A 59 -8.06 10.67 -6.72
N GLY A 60 -7.15 9.84 -6.20
CA GLY A 60 -7.35 9.05 -4.99
C GLY A 60 -7.84 7.64 -5.28
N ALA A 61 -7.40 6.69 -4.46
CA ALA A 61 -7.88 5.31 -4.48
C ALA A 61 -8.01 4.79 -3.05
N VAL A 62 -9.01 3.94 -2.84
CA VAL A 62 -9.19 3.19 -1.59
C VAL A 62 -9.00 1.72 -1.90
N TRP A 63 -8.10 1.09 -1.15
CA TRP A 63 -7.93 -0.35 -1.16
C TRP A 63 -8.19 -0.90 0.24
N THR A 64 -9.14 -1.82 0.34
CA THR A 64 -9.48 -2.52 1.59
C THR A 64 -8.77 -3.86 1.61
N PHE A 65 -8.06 -4.12 2.70
CA PHE A 65 -7.48 -5.40 3.03
C PHE A 65 -8.45 -6.17 3.92
N ASN A 66 -8.92 -7.32 3.44
CA ASN A 66 -9.75 -8.25 4.20
C ASN A 66 -8.90 -9.50 4.41
N ASP A 67 -8.48 -9.76 5.64
CA ASP A 67 -7.85 -11.03 6.05
C ASP A 67 -8.88 -11.99 6.68
#